data_AF-A0A1F9Y9E3-F1
#
_entry.id   AF-A0A1F9Y9E3-F1
#
_cell.length_a   1.000
_cell.length_b   1.000
_cell.length_c   1.000
_cell.angle_alpha   90.00
_cell.angle_beta   90.00
_cell.angle_gamma   90.00
#
_symmetry.space_group_name_H-M   'P 1'
#
loop_
_entity.id
_entity.type
_entity.pdbx_description
1 polymer ?
#
loop_
_entity_poly.entity_id
_entity_poly.type
_entity_poly.pdbx_seq_one_letter_code
_entity_poly.pdbx_strand_id
1 'polypeptide(L)'
;MGKCRTALIIAACGIAMNAYAAFDRQPGGARPQSLGGAFAGLADSPDAMYFNPAGIGQLKRMEVQGGYSRLYTGLDDNSNISDSNLLFVLPVSAIIKGSGDNVDNNGVLGFGLDVFGLSNYYTESSAGIYYSKNLNRKTLAGVGIKYLTVSYGSDEYTPLNPVFALGTSKSEISFDAGVMVKPAESLSLGLSIRDIASPSLGIKYEDRIPRNIILGAAYHQPGWNIVGDLAMDSNNNMKFVTGAEKWFMSDTLAVRLGVGIGSRKYSRFTTGLGYEGENAVLSYAFYYPLSGLNEMYGSHELTMGYRFGSSLFTNKKVAARLYDAVVSDIENGLYSRALSGLEKVRQLSPDDPAYEATQVKLSLVVVYIPDSTGEEKEAAAIRSGVNKYILSDDAKECVKLLRYAYSLNANNEKLNQMVKAIAKENNVVIEDAATNWNLAEQKVYQALERIKEKKYYDAVRLCEEALSLEPDNVIAYKRLGSVFYLLKDMEKAKKNWLKAIELAPEDADIPQIREILQKIKQ
;
A
#
# COMPACT_ATOMS: atom_id res chain seq x y z
N MET A 1 -58.83 -51.80 -55.61
CA MET A 1 -58.51 -50.49 -56.22
C MET A 1 -59.07 -49.42 -55.30
N GLY A 2 -58.37 -48.43 -54.75
CA GLY A 2 -56.98 -48.03 -54.82
C GLY A 2 -56.83 -46.68 -54.11
N LYS A 3 -56.07 -46.69 -53.01
CA LYS A 3 -55.17 -45.63 -52.51
C LYS A 3 -55.76 -44.35 -51.87
N CYS A 4 -55.80 -44.44 -50.54
CA CYS A 4 -55.36 -43.43 -49.59
C CYS A 4 -54.11 -42.66 -50.09
N ARG A 5 -54.10 -41.33 -49.98
CA ARG A 5 -52.90 -40.48 -50.06
C ARG A 5 -52.97 -39.41 -48.97
N THR A 6 -52.56 -39.78 -47.77
CA THR A 6 -52.00 -38.87 -46.77
C THR A 6 -50.64 -38.40 -47.27
N ALA A 7 -50.51 -37.10 -47.53
CA ALA A 7 -49.22 -36.46 -47.78
C ALA A 7 -48.52 -36.26 -46.43
N LEU A 8 -47.58 -37.16 -46.12
CA LEU A 8 -46.65 -37.00 -45.02
C LEU A 8 -45.57 -36.00 -45.47
N ILE A 9 -45.71 -34.73 -45.10
CA ILE A 9 -44.60 -33.77 -45.17
C ILE A 9 -43.67 -34.11 -44.00
N ILE A 10 -42.58 -34.82 -44.29
CA ILE A 10 -41.46 -34.93 -43.37
C ILE A 10 -40.79 -33.55 -43.36
N ALA A 11 -41.18 -32.71 -42.40
CA ALA A 11 -40.37 -31.58 -41.98
C ALA A 11 -39.11 -32.20 -41.34
N ALA A 12 -38.05 -32.30 -42.12
CA ALA A 12 -36.71 -32.50 -41.58
C ALA A 12 -36.38 -31.25 -40.75
N CYS A 13 -36.71 -31.28 -39.46
CA CYS A 13 -36.10 -30.41 -38.48
C CYS A 13 -34.61 -30.72 -38.47
N GLY A 14 -33.86 -30.02 -39.33
CA GLY A 14 -32.44 -29.83 -39.13
C GLY A 14 -32.27 -29.17 -37.77
N ILE A 15 -31.99 -29.98 -36.76
CA ILE A 15 -31.38 -29.48 -35.53
C ILE A 15 -30.03 -28.96 -35.99
N ALA A 16 -29.93 -27.66 -36.26
CA ALA A 16 -28.65 -27.00 -36.37
C ALA A 16 -27.97 -27.19 -35.01
N MET A 17 -27.11 -28.20 -34.92
CA MET A 17 -26.19 -28.33 -33.80
C MET A 17 -25.35 -27.06 -33.85
N ASN A 18 -25.56 -26.16 -32.87
CA ASN A 18 -24.76 -24.96 -32.76
C ASN A 18 -23.34 -25.37 -32.36
N ALA A 19 -22.46 -25.58 -33.34
CA ALA A 19 -21.05 -25.84 -33.10
C ALA A 19 -20.43 -24.65 -32.35
N TYR A 20 -19.69 -24.93 -31.29
CA TYR A 20 -18.94 -23.90 -30.56
C TYR A 20 -17.60 -23.68 -31.28
N ALA A 21 -17.19 -22.41 -31.39
CA ALA A 21 -15.87 -22.09 -31.92
C ALA A 21 -14.79 -22.47 -30.90
N ALA A 22 -13.57 -22.74 -31.36
CA ALA A 22 -12.43 -22.86 -30.46
C ALA A 22 -12.29 -21.58 -29.61
N PHE A 23 -11.89 -21.73 -28.34
CA PHE A 23 -11.74 -20.63 -27.37
C PHE A 23 -13.03 -19.85 -27.05
N ASP A 24 -14.22 -20.44 -27.22
CA ASP A 24 -15.49 -19.82 -26.78
C ASP A 24 -15.55 -19.63 -25.25
N ARG A 25 -14.77 -20.43 -24.51
CA ARG A 25 -14.63 -20.32 -23.05
C ARG A 25 -13.82 -19.08 -22.70
N GLN A 26 -14.25 -18.40 -21.63
CA GLN A 26 -13.50 -17.33 -21.00
C GLN A 26 -12.48 -17.91 -19.99
N PRO A 27 -11.16 -17.77 -20.23
CA PRO A 27 -10.12 -18.17 -19.26
C PRO A 27 -10.13 -17.31 -18.00
N GLY A 28 -9.54 -17.84 -16.93
CA GLY A 28 -9.40 -17.16 -15.63
C GLY A 28 -9.47 -18.14 -14.47
N GLY A 29 -9.16 -17.64 -13.28
CA GLY A 29 -9.21 -18.35 -12.01
C GLY A 29 -10.57 -18.28 -11.31
N ALA A 30 -10.63 -18.90 -10.14
CA ALA A 30 -11.84 -19.08 -9.35
C ALA A 30 -12.52 -17.75 -8.96
N ARG A 31 -11.75 -16.69 -8.67
CA ARG A 31 -12.32 -15.40 -8.25
C ARG A 31 -13.27 -14.81 -9.30
N PRO A 32 -12.85 -14.51 -10.54
CA PRO A 32 -13.77 -14.02 -11.56
C PRO A 32 -14.86 -15.04 -11.92
N GLN A 33 -14.56 -16.34 -11.95
CA GLN A 33 -15.58 -17.34 -12.29
C GLN A 33 -16.71 -17.42 -11.25
N SER A 34 -16.41 -17.29 -9.96
CA SER A 34 -17.40 -17.25 -8.88
C SER A 34 -18.30 -16.01 -8.88
N LEU A 35 -17.87 -14.94 -9.57
CA LEU A 35 -18.64 -13.71 -9.83
C LEU A 35 -19.43 -13.78 -11.14
N GLY A 36 -19.70 -14.99 -11.64
CA GLY A 36 -20.40 -15.18 -12.90
C GLY A 36 -19.57 -14.74 -14.10
N GLY A 37 -18.27 -14.50 -13.95
CA GLY A 37 -17.37 -13.96 -14.98
C GLY A 37 -17.46 -12.45 -15.19
N ALA A 38 -18.19 -11.73 -14.33
CA ALA A 38 -18.22 -10.27 -14.34
C ALA A 38 -16.96 -9.73 -13.66
N PHE A 39 -15.97 -9.33 -14.45
CA PHE A 39 -14.66 -8.92 -13.93
C PHE A 39 -13.99 -7.80 -14.72
N ALA A 40 -14.48 -7.42 -15.91
CA ALA A 40 -13.84 -6.41 -16.75
C ALA A 40 -13.79 -5.01 -16.10
N GLY A 41 -14.75 -4.70 -15.23
CA GLY A 41 -14.77 -3.47 -14.43
C GLY A 41 -13.99 -3.54 -13.11
N LEU A 42 -13.79 -4.74 -12.54
CA LEU A 42 -13.07 -4.93 -11.27
C LEU A 42 -11.57 -5.13 -11.52
N ALA A 43 -11.23 -6.18 -12.28
CA ALA A 43 -9.94 -6.41 -12.91
C ALA A 43 -8.70 -6.18 -12.00
N ASP A 44 -8.80 -6.56 -10.73
CA ASP A 44 -7.84 -6.21 -9.66
C ASP A 44 -6.97 -7.39 -9.19
N SER A 45 -6.89 -8.45 -9.99
CA SER A 45 -6.03 -9.64 -9.79
C SER A 45 -5.28 -9.99 -11.08
N PRO A 46 -4.30 -10.93 -11.05
CA PRO A 46 -3.63 -11.39 -12.27
C PRO A 46 -4.59 -11.88 -13.36
N ASP A 47 -5.75 -12.42 -12.97
CA ASP A 47 -6.84 -12.84 -13.87
C ASP A 47 -7.30 -11.73 -14.82
N ALA A 48 -7.10 -10.46 -14.48
CA ALA A 48 -7.45 -9.31 -15.29
C ALA A 48 -6.90 -9.40 -16.72
N MET A 49 -5.75 -10.06 -16.94
CA MET A 49 -5.20 -10.32 -18.28
C MET A 49 -6.24 -10.90 -19.26
N TYR A 50 -7.11 -11.78 -18.77
CA TYR A 50 -8.11 -12.45 -19.61
C TYR A 50 -9.43 -11.68 -19.75
N PHE A 51 -9.73 -10.74 -18.87
CA PHE A 51 -11.01 -10.01 -18.86
C PHE A 51 -10.88 -8.56 -19.30
N ASN A 52 -9.87 -7.86 -18.78
CA ASN A 52 -9.51 -6.49 -19.17
C ASN A 52 -8.02 -6.25 -18.86
N PRO A 53 -7.13 -6.26 -19.87
CA PRO A 53 -5.70 -6.12 -19.64
C PRO A 53 -5.30 -4.76 -19.04
N ALA A 54 -6.18 -3.74 -19.04
CA ALA A 54 -5.91 -2.50 -18.31
C ALA A 54 -5.93 -2.69 -16.77
N GLY A 55 -6.59 -3.74 -16.29
CA GLY A 55 -6.75 -4.01 -14.87
C GLY A 55 -5.45 -4.35 -14.14
N ILE A 56 -4.50 -5.03 -14.81
CA ILE A 56 -3.24 -5.42 -14.16
C ILE A 56 -2.40 -4.20 -13.73
N GLY A 57 -2.64 -3.01 -14.30
CA GLY A 57 -2.00 -1.76 -13.87
C GLY A 57 -2.34 -1.33 -12.43
N GLN A 58 -3.34 -1.97 -11.81
CA GLN A 58 -3.68 -1.83 -10.40
C GLN A 58 -2.72 -2.60 -9.47
N LEU A 59 -2.03 -3.62 -9.98
CA LEU A 59 -1.22 -4.53 -9.19
C LEU A 59 0.12 -3.89 -8.86
N LYS A 60 0.40 -3.74 -7.56
CA LYS A 60 1.60 -3.06 -7.03
C LYS A 60 2.71 -4.04 -6.63
N ARG A 61 2.43 -5.34 -6.60
CA ARG A 61 3.37 -6.39 -6.18
C ARG A 61 3.54 -7.40 -7.29
N MET A 62 4.69 -8.09 -7.26
CA MET A 62 4.87 -9.27 -8.08
C MET A 62 3.94 -10.37 -7.55
N GLU A 63 3.22 -11.03 -8.44
CA GLU A 63 2.27 -12.08 -8.08
C GLU A 63 2.39 -13.25 -9.03
N VAL A 64 2.30 -14.47 -8.50
CA VAL A 64 2.12 -15.69 -9.29
C VAL A 64 0.81 -16.34 -8.87
N GLN A 65 0.05 -16.85 -9.82
CA GLN A 65 -1.23 -17.50 -9.57
C GLN A 65 -1.36 -18.72 -10.48
N GLY A 66 -1.79 -19.85 -9.94
CA GLY A 66 -2.08 -21.06 -10.69
C GLY A 66 -3.48 -21.55 -10.38
N GLY A 67 -4.20 -21.96 -11.42
CA GLY A 67 -5.57 -22.43 -11.34
C GLY A 67 -5.72 -23.81 -11.97
N TYR A 68 -6.59 -24.64 -11.38
CA TYR A 68 -7.04 -25.89 -11.95
C TYR A 68 -8.56 -25.98 -11.83
N SER A 69 -9.22 -26.28 -12.94
CA SER A 69 -10.66 -26.52 -12.98
C SER A 69 -10.96 -27.91 -13.50
N ARG A 70 -11.89 -28.56 -12.80
CA ARG A 70 -12.55 -29.77 -13.25
C ARG A 70 -13.94 -29.40 -13.74
N LEU A 71 -14.15 -29.48 -15.05
CA LEU A 71 -15.38 -28.99 -15.67
C LEU A 71 -16.40 -30.10 -15.80
N TYR A 72 -17.66 -29.77 -15.54
CA TYR A 72 -18.82 -30.65 -15.75
C TYR A 72 -18.59 -32.03 -15.15
N THR A 73 -18.28 -32.08 -13.86
CA THR A 73 -18.02 -33.33 -13.16
C THR A 73 -19.27 -34.21 -13.16
N GLY A 74 -19.12 -35.50 -13.44
CA GLY A 74 -20.25 -36.45 -13.47
C GLY A 74 -20.84 -36.70 -14.86
N LEU A 75 -20.18 -36.28 -15.94
CA LEU A 75 -20.55 -36.69 -17.30
C LEU A 75 -20.34 -38.20 -17.49
N ASP A 76 -21.32 -38.85 -18.11
CA ASP A 76 -21.34 -40.30 -18.36
C ASP A 76 -20.32 -40.77 -19.40
N ASP A 77 -19.80 -39.84 -20.21
CA ASP A 77 -18.86 -40.11 -21.29
C ASP A 77 -17.40 -40.22 -20.84
N ASN A 78 -17.11 -40.03 -19.54
CA ASN A 78 -15.77 -39.98 -18.96
C ASN A 78 -14.82 -38.99 -19.67
N SER A 79 -15.37 -37.95 -20.30
CA SER A 79 -14.66 -36.91 -21.04
C SER A 79 -13.55 -36.23 -20.24
N ASN A 80 -13.67 -36.21 -18.90
CA ASN A 80 -12.63 -35.75 -18.00
C ASN A 80 -12.14 -34.33 -18.33
N ILE A 81 -13.06 -33.42 -18.65
CA ILE A 81 -12.75 -32.07 -19.09
C ILE A 81 -12.04 -31.29 -17.99
N SER A 82 -10.91 -30.69 -18.31
CA SER A 82 -10.12 -29.90 -17.37
C SER A 82 -9.60 -28.61 -17.99
N ASP A 83 -9.37 -27.65 -17.12
CA ASP A 83 -8.75 -26.39 -17.46
C ASP A 83 -7.62 -26.10 -16.47
N SER A 84 -6.52 -25.52 -16.94
CA SER A 84 -5.38 -25.19 -16.10
C SER A 84 -4.79 -23.86 -16.55
N ASN A 85 -4.47 -22.99 -15.60
CA ASN A 85 -3.84 -21.71 -15.89
C ASN A 85 -2.66 -21.43 -14.97
N LEU A 86 -1.72 -20.65 -15.48
CA LEU A 86 -0.59 -20.10 -14.74
C LEU A 86 -0.39 -18.65 -15.16
N LEU A 87 -0.46 -17.76 -14.19
CA LEU A 87 -0.40 -16.32 -14.35
C LEU A 87 0.76 -15.76 -13.53
N PHE A 88 1.49 -14.82 -14.11
CA PHE A 88 2.56 -14.11 -13.44
C PHE A 88 2.48 -12.62 -13.76
N VAL A 89 2.63 -11.79 -12.74
CA VAL A 89 2.57 -10.34 -12.85
C VAL A 89 3.85 -9.74 -12.26
N LEU A 90 4.41 -8.77 -12.97
CA LEU A 90 5.64 -8.07 -12.62
C LEU A 90 5.46 -6.57 -12.80
N PRO A 91 5.29 -5.81 -11.70
CA PRO A 91 5.37 -4.35 -11.73
C PRO A 91 6.77 -3.93 -12.21
N VAL A 92 6.83 -3.07 -13.23
CA VAL A 92 8.13 -2.69 -13.85
C VAL A 92 9.01 -1.91 -12.86
N SER A 93 8.41 -1.23 -11.89
CA SER A 93 9.12 -0.58 -10.77
C SER A 93 9.96 -1.54 -9.93
N ALA A 94 9.66 -2.84 -9.93
CA ALA A 94 10.47 -3.85 -9.24
C ALA A 94 11.82 -4.12 -9.94
N ILE A 95 11.89 -3.89 -11.25
CA ILE A 95 13.10 -4.10 -12.07
C ILE A 95 13.91 -2.80 -12.19
N ILE A 96 13.22 -1.69 -12.45
CA ILE A 96 13.84 -0.37 -12.68
C ILE A 96 13.79 0.43 -11.37
N LYS A 97 14.84 0.31 -10.56
CA LYS A 97 15.06 1.19 -9.39
C LYS A 97 15.55 2.56 -9.85
N GLY A 98 14.64 3.42 -10.28
CA GLY A 98 14.92 4.83 -10.53
C GLY A 98 14.75 5.65 -9.25
N SER A 99 15.75 6.45 -8.87
CA SER A 99 15.63 7.46 -7.82
C SER A 99 14.91 8.70 -8.36
N GLY A 100 13.64 8.87 -8.03
CA GLY A 100 12.85 10.08 -8.33
C GLY A 100 11.34 9.83 -8.31
N ASP A 101 10.54 10.88 -8.07
CA ASP A 101 9.08 10.88 -7.83
C ASP A 101 8.18 10.29 -8.96
N ASN A 102 8.75 9.65 -9.98
CA ASN A 102 8.05 9.09 -11.15
C ASN A 102 8.03 7.55 -11.21
N VAL A 103 8.45 6.84 -10.16
CA VAL A 103 8.49 5.36 -10.12
C VAL A 103 7.09 4.71 -10.29
N ASP A 104 6.01 5.43 -9.94
CA ASP A 104 4.64 4.92 -9.99
C ASP A 104 4.05 4.73 -11.40
N ASN A 105 4.73 5.20 -12.45
CA ASN A 105 4.21 5.20 -13.83
C ASN A 105 4.93 4.23 -14.79
N ASN A 106 5.71 3.27 -14.27
CA ASN A 106 6.46 2.34 -15.12
C ASN A 106 5.59 1.21 -15.72
N GLY A 107 4.35 1.08 -15.26
CA GLY A 107 3.40 0.07 -15.73
C GLY A 107 3.67 -1.31 -15.15
N VAL A 108 2.89 -2.28 -15.64
CA VAL A 108 2.88 -3.66 -15.13
C VAL A 108 2.91 -4.61 -16.32
N LEU A 109 3.80 -5.60 -16.26
CA LEU A 109 3.87 -6.71 -17.21
C LEU A 109 3.11 -7.91 -16.64
N GLY A 110 2.39 -8.61 -17.51
CA GLY A 110 1.68 -9.84 -17.20
C GLY A 110 2.05 -10.95 -18.19
N PHE A 111 2.12 -12.17 -17.70
CA PHE A 111 2.33 -13.38 -18.47
C PHE A 111 1.25 -14.37 -18.08
N GLY A 112 0.54 -14.93 -19.06
CA GLY A 112 -0.53 -15.88 -18.82
C GLY A 112 -0.41 -17.09 -19.72
N LEU A 113 -0.52 -18.28 -19.12
CA LEU A 113 -0.65 -19.56 -19.81
C LEU A 113 -1.98 -20.17 -19.41
N ASP A 114 -2.74 -20.65 -20.38
CA ASP A 114 -4.01 -21.35 -20.17
C ASP A 114 -4.05 -22.58 -21.08
N VAL A 115 -4.51 -23.70 -20.52
CA VAL A 115 -4.60 -24.99 -21.22
C VAL A 115 -5.92 -25.64 -20.85
N PHE A 116 -6.81 -25.73 -21.83
CA PHE A 116 -8.05 -26.48 -21.77
C PHE A 116 -7.84 -27.83 -22.47
N GLY A 117 -8.32 -28.90 -21.85
CA GLY A 117 -8.16 -30.26 -22.36
C GLY A 117 -9.40 -31.12 -22.20
N LEU A 118 -9.71 -31.87 -23.26
CA LEU A 118 -10.68 -32.95 -23.31
C LEU A 118 -9.92 -34.26 -23.49
N SER A 119 -9.42 -34.81 -22.37
CA SER A 119 -8.62 -36.05 -22.36
C SER A 119 -7.50 -36.00 -23.41
N ASN A 120 -7.35 -37.04 -24.22
CA ASN A 120 -6.36 -37.13 -25.31
C ASN A 120 -6.92 -36.68 -26.67
N TYR A 121 -8.16 -36.19 -26.74
CA TYR A 121 -8.84 -35.93 -28.01
C TYR A 121 -8.70 -34.50 -28.50
N TYR A 122 -8.65 -33.53 -27.59
CA TYR A 122 -8.66 -32.12 -27.94
C TYR A 122 -8.02 -31.26 -26.86
N THR A 123 -7.18 -30.33 -27.28
CA THR A 123 -6.50 -29.37 -26.41
C THR A 123 -6.53 -27.98 -27.04
N GLU A 124 -6.92 -26.99 -26.25
CA GLU A 124 -6.72 -25.58 -26.56
C GLU A 124 -5.64 -25.03 -25.62
N SER A 125 -4.67 -24.31 -26.16
CA SER A 125 -3.69 -23.60 -25.33
C SER A 125 -3.55 -22.15 -25.76
N SER A 126 -3.40 -21.27 -24.78
CA SER A 126 -3.08 -19.88 -25.01
C SER A 126 -1.87 -19.47 -24.15
N ALA A 127 -0.95 -18.76 -24.77
CA ALA A 127 0.16 -18.11 -24.10
C ALA A 127 0.13 -16.62 -24.44
N GLY A 128 0.08 -15.76 -23.42
CA GLY A 128 -0.08 -14.33 -23.59
C GLY A 128 0.94 -13.51 -22.80
N ILE A 129 1.33 -12.39 -23.39
CA ILE A 129 2.09 -11.32 -22.73
C ILE A 129 1.24 -10.06 -22.75
N TYR A 130 1.12 -9.42 -21.60
CA TYR A 130 0.27 -8.27 -21.38
C TYR A 130 1.08 -7.12 -20.78
N TYR A 131 0.71 -5.91 -21.13
CA TYR A 131 1.27 -4.69 -20.55
C TYR A 131 0.15 -3.72 -20.21
N SER A 132 0.22 -3.11 -19.04
CA SER A 132 -0.68 -2.05 -18.63
C SER A 132 0.05 -0.87 -18.04
N LYS A 133 -0.51 0.33 -18.25
CA LYS A 133 0.00 1.58 -17.72
C LYS A 133 -1.13 2.47 -17.22
N ASN A 134 -0.88 3.14 -16.10
CA ASN A 134 -1.74 4.18 -15.55
C ASN A 134 -1.51 5.47 -16.32
N LEU A 135 -2.47 5.89 -17.15
CA LEU A 135 -2.35 7.12 -17.94
C LEU A 135 -2.49 8.36 -17.06
N ASN A 136 -3.34 8.27 -16.04
CA ASN A 136 -3.53 9.27 -14.99
C ASN A 136 -4.08 8.57 -13.73
N ARG A 137 -4.41 9.32 -12.67
CA ARG A 137 -4.95 8.75 -11.41
C ARG A 137 -6.27 7.98 -11.56
N LYS A 138 -7.02 8.21 -12.65
CA LYS A 138 -8.35 7.63 -12.88
C LYS A 138 -8.39 6.68 -14.08
N THR A 139 -7.42 6.69 -14.98
CA THR A 139 -7.49 5.97 -16.26
C THR A 139 -6.31 5.04 -16.42
N LEU A 140 -6.61 3.79 -16.72
CA LEU A 140 -5.65 2.73 -17.02
C LEU A 140 -5.90 2.25 -18.46
N ALA A 141 -4.82 1.91 -19.15
CA ALA A 141 -4.88 1.26 -20.45
C ALA A 141 -4.01 0.01 -20.42
N GLY A 142 -4.37 -0.99 -21.22
CA GLY A 142 -3.60 -2.21 -21.34
C GLY A 142 -3.78 -2.87 -22.69
N VAL A 143 -2.76 -3.62 -23.09
CA VAL A 143 -2.70 -4.37 -24.34
C VAL A 143 -2.13 -5.76 -24.06
N GLY A 144 -2.50 -6.72 -24.90
CA GLY A 144 -2.02 -8.10 -24.82
C GLY A 144 -1.76 -8.67 -26.21
N ILE A 145 -0.74 -9.52 -26.31
CA ILE A 145 -0.48 -10.37 -27.47
C ILE A 145 -0.63 -11.81 -27.00
N LYS A 146 -1.36 -12.62 -27.76
CA LYS A 146 -1.63 -14.02 -27.46
C LYS A 146 -1.20 -14.91 -28.60
N TYR A 147 -0.61 -16.04 -28.26
CA TYR A 147 -0.36 -17.17 -29.14
C TYR A 147 -1.36 -18.26 -28.79
N LEU A 148 -2.21 -18.61 -29.75
CA LEU A 148 -3.34 -19.52 -29.58
C LEU A 148 -3.04 -20.79 -30.36
N THR A 149 -3.28 -21.95 -29.77
CA THR A 149 -3.08 -23.24 -30.42
C THR A 149 -4.25 -24.16 -30.15
N VAL A 150 -4.73 -24.82 -31.20
CA VAL A 150 -5.63 -25.96 -31.12
C VAL A 150 -4.88 -27.20 -31.53
N SER A 151 -5.04 -28.30 -30.79
CA SER A 151 -4.49 -29.60 -31.10
C SER A 151 -5.54 -30.69 -30.92
N TYR A 152 -5.56 -31.65 -31.84
CA TYR A 152 -6.42 -32.81 -31.82
C TYR A 152 -5.59 -34.07 -31.58
N GLY A 153 -6.16 -35.00 -30.82
CA GLY A 153 -5.62 -36.33 -30.64
C GLY A 153 -5.52 -37.09 -31.96
N SER A 154 -4.70 -38.13 -31.97
CA SER A 154 -4.59 -39.04 -33.12
C SER A 154 -5.00 -40.45 -32.73
N ASP A 155 -5.72 -41.09 -33.62
CA ASP A 155 -6.11 -42.50 -33.59
C ASP A 155 -5.88 -43.18 -34.95
N GLU A 156 -6.31 -44.42 -35.11
CA GLU A 156 -6.16 -45.19 -36.35
C GLU A 156 -6.92 -44.59 -37.55
N TYR A 157 -7.96 -43.79 -37.31
CA TYR A 157 -8.78 -43.15 -38.35
C TYR A 157 -8.26 -41.76 -38.75
N THR A 158 -7.45 -41.13 -37.91
CA THR A 158 -6.93 -39.78 -38.10
C THR A 158 -6.12 -39.64 -39.41
N PRO A 159 -5.21 -40.56 -39.77
CA PRO A 159 -4.48 -40.49 -41.05
C PRO A 159 -5.37 -40.69 -42.28
N LEU A 160 -6.52 -41.35 -42.13
CA LEU A 160 -7.48 -41.61 -43.21
C LEU A 160 -8.42 -40.43 -43.43
N ASN A 161 -8.50 -39.49 -42.48
CA ASN A 161 -9.42 -38.37 -42.54
C ASN A 161 -8.78 -37.17 -43.25
N PRO A 162 -9.36 -36.68 -44.36
CA PRO A 162 -8.78 -35.60 -45.14
C PRO A 162 -8.76 -34.24 -44.42
N VAL A 163 -9.45 -34.08 -43.28
CA VAL A 163 -9.36 -32.88 -42.44
C VAL A 163 -7.97 -32.74 -41.81
N PHE A 164 -7.34 -33.85 -41.41
CA PHE A 164 -6.05 -33.87 -40.74
C PHE A 164 -4.85 -34.04 -41.69
N ALA A 165 -5.10 -33.97 -43.01
CA ALA A 165 -4.04 -34.08 -44.03
C ALA A 165 -2.96 -32.98 -43.90
N LEU A 166 -3.32 -31.84 -43.32
CA LEU A 166 -2.41 -30.70 -43.09
C LEU A 166 -1.80 -30.69 -41.68
N GLY A 167 -2.04 -31.74 -40.89
CA GLY A 167 -1.62 -31.87 -39.50
C GLY A 167 -2.80 -31.91 -38.52
N THR A 168 -2.50 -32.19 -37.25
CA THR A 168 -3.47 -32.29 -36.15
C THR A 168 -3.47 -31.07 -35.23
N SER A 169 -2.71 -30.03 -35.57
CA SER A 169 -2.62 -28.81 -34.76
C SER A 169 -2.52 -27.58 -35.65
N LYS A 170 -3.05 -26.46 -35.15
CA LYS A 170 -2.91 -25.15 -35.79
C LYS A 170 -2.70 -24.07 -34.72
N SER A 171 -1.85 -23.10 -35.03
CA SER A 171 -1.51 -22.01 -34.13
C SER A 171 -1.57 -20.66 -34.81
N GLU A 172 -2.05 -19.65 -34.11
CA GLU A 172 -2.25 -18.29 -34.62
C GLU A 172 -1.98 -17.24 -33.55
N ILE A 173 -1.79 -15.98 -33.97
CA ILE A 173 -1.58 -14.85 -33.07
C ILE A 173 -2.84 -13.99 -33.01
N SER A 174 -3.13 -13.48 -31.82
CA SER A 174 -4.25 -12.60 -31.54
C SER A 174 -3.84 -11.46 -30.61
N PHE A 175 -4.67 -10.42 -30.55
CA PHE A 175 -4.40 -9.22 -29.76
C PHE A 175 -5.60 -8.86 -28.90
N ASP A 176 -5.31 -8.41 -27.68
CA ASP A 176 -6.30 -7.91 -26.73
C ASP A 176 -5.98 -6.46 -26.37
N ALA A 177 -7.02 -5.66 -26.14
CA ALA A 177 -6.89 -4.29 -25.67
C ALA A 177 -7.93 -4.01 -24.59
N GLY A 178 -7.58 -3.08 -23.69
CA GLY A 178 -8.42 -2.72 -22.57
C GLY A 178 -8.20 -1.30 -22.13
N VAL A 179 -9.28 -0.67 -21.66
CA VAL A 179 -9.25 0.60 -20.95
C VAL A 179 -10.11 0.45 -19.71
N MET A 180 -9.69 1.07 -18.62
CA MET A 180 -10.44 1.12 -17.38
C MET A 180 -10.42 2.53 -16.80
N VAL A 181 -11.56 3.02 -16.35
CA VAL A 181 -11.74 4.36 -15.80
C VAL A 181 -12.37 4.26 -14.42
N LYS A 182 -11.83 5.00 -13.46
CA LYS A 182 -12.32 5.14 -12.09
C LYS A 182 -12.85 6.56 -11.88
N PRO A 183 -14.09 6.86 -12.32
CA PRO A 183 -14.65 8.21 -12.18
C PRO A 183 -14.73 8.67 -10.71
N ALA A 184 -15.02 7.73 -9.80
CA ALA A 184 -15.07 7.90 -8.35
C ALA A 184 -14.32 6.75 -7.67
N GLU A 185 -13.95 6.91 -6.39
CA GLU A 185 -13.26 5.84 -5.63
C GLU A 185 -14.11 4.58 -5.47
N SER A 186 -15.44 4.73 -5.44
CA SER A 186 -16.41 3.64 -5.32
C SER A 186 -16.86 3.03 -6.65
N LEU A 187 -16.40 3.54 -7.80
CA LEU A 187 -16.92 3.10 -9.11
C LEU A 187 -15.78 2.96 -10.13
N SER A 188 -15.73 1.80 -10.78
CA SER A 188 -14.87 1.54 -11.93
C SER A 188 -15.67 1.04 -13.13
N LEU A 189 -15.25 1.47 -14.31
CA LEU A 189 -15.82 1.12 -15.60
C LEU A 189 -14.71 0.55 -16.49
N GLY A 190 -14.97 -0.57 -17.14
CA GLY A 190 -14.03 -1.25 -18.02
C GLY A 190 -14.60 -1.41 -19.43
N LEU A 191 -13.75 -1.21 -20.43
CA LEU A 191 -13.99 -1.63 -21.81
C LEU A 191 -12.82 -2.54 -22.21
N SER A 192 -13.13 -3.76 -22.65
CA SER A 192 -12.14 -4.67 -23.22
C SER A 192 -12.57 -5.15 -24.60
N ILE A 193 -11.61 -5.24 -25.51
CA ILE A 193 -11.77 -5.87 -26.81
C ILE A 193 -10.77 -7.00 -26.87
N ARG A 194 -11.28 -8.21 -26.97
CA ARG A 194 -10.50 -9.43 -27.04
C ARG A 194 -10.52 -10.01 -28.44
N ASP A 195 -9.42 -10.64 -28.80
CA ASP A 195 -9.25 -11.35 -30.05
C ASP A 195 -9.49 -10.45 -31.27
N ILE A 196 -8.88 -9.27 -31.25
CA ILE A 196 -9.05 -8.19 -32.24
C ILE A 196 -8.83 -8.69 -33.68
N ALA A 197 -7.79 -9.51 -33.87
CA ALA A 197 -7.42 -10.06 -35.18
C ALA A 197 -8.36 -11.15 -35.70
N SER A 198 -9.17 -11.77 -34.83
CA SER A 198 -10.11 -12.85 -35.17
C SER A 198 -9.47 -13.90 -36.12
N PRO A 199 -8.35 -14.52 -35.69
CA PRO A 199 -7.63 -15.48 -36.53
C PRO A 199 -8.43 -16.77 -36.74
N SER A 200 -8.08 -17.52 -37.77
CA SER A 200 -8.72 -18.80 -38.09
C SER A 200 -7.89 -19.99 -37.63
N LEU A 201 -8.42 -20.79 -36.71
CA LEU A 201 -7.74 -21.97 -36.15
C LEU A 201 -8.24 -23.31 -36.71
N GLY A 202 -9.15 -23.29 -37.68
CA GLY A 202 -9.57 -24.51 -38.34
C GLY A 202 -8.46 -25.10 -39.23
N ILE A 203 -8.29 -26.43 -39.16
CA ILE A 203 -7.20 -27.15 -39.86
C ILE A 203 -7.41 -27.14 -41.37
N LYS A 204 -8.59 -27.58 -41.82
CA LYS A 204 -8.97 -27.64 -43.23
C LYS A 204 -9.96 -26.55 -43.62
N TYR A 205 -10.97 -26.34 -42.79
CA TYR A 205 -12.01 -25.34 -43.00
C TYR A 205 -11.70 -24.13 -42.14
N GLU A 206 -12.15 -22.96 -42.57
CA GLU A 206 -11.97 -21.74 -41.80
C GLU A 206 -12.84 -21.79 -40.54
N ASP A 207 -12.22 -21.58 -39.37
CA ASP A 207 -12.90 -21.49 -38.08
C ASP A 207 -12.31 -20.30 -37.32
N ARG A 208 -12.99 -19.16 -37.41
CA ARG A 208 -12.53 -17.89 -36.84
C ARG A 208 -12.89 -17.78 -35.38
N ILE A 209 -11.90 -17.44 -34.56
CA ILE A 209 -12.13 -17.07 -33.17
C ILE A 209 -12.94 -15.77 -33.14
N PRO A 210 -14.09 -15.75 -32.47
CA PRO A 210 -14.93 -14.56 -32.46
C PRO A 210 -14.28 -13.46 -31.64
N ARG A 211 -14.23 -12.25 -32.19
CA ARG A 211 -13.80 -11.05 -31.45
C ARG A 211 -14.85 -10.74 -30.39
N ASN A 212 -14.44 -10.48 -29.16
CA ASN A 212 -15.37 -10.23 -28.05
C ASN A 212 -15.18 -8.82 -27.48
N ILE A 213 -16.26 -8.06 -27.35
CA ILE A 213 -16.27 -6.72 -26.76
C ILE A 213 -17.00 -6.80 -25.42
N ILE A 214 -16.34 -6.40 -24.34
CA ILE A 214 -16.84 -6.47 -22.97
C ILE A 214 -16.92 -5.06 -22.38
N LEU A 215 -18.10 -4.69 -21.91
CA LEU A 215 -18.35 -3.50 -21.11
C LEU A 215 -18.62 -3.95 -19.67
N GLY A 216 -17.77 -3.54 -18.74
CA GLY A 216 -17.86 -3.92 -17.34
C GLY A 216 -18.03 -2.72 -16.41
N ALA A 217 -18.72 -2.93 -15.30
CA ALA A 217 -18.83 -1.96 -14.21
C ALA A 217 -18.64 -2.67 -12.88
N ALA A 218 -17.94 -2.03 -11.95
CA ALA A 218 -17.81 -2.49 -10.58
C ALA A 218 -18.05 -1.34 -9.60
N TYR A 219 -18.89 -1.61 -8.61
CA TYR A 219 -19.17 -0.70 -7.50
C TYR A 219 -18.54 -1.24 -6.23
N HIS A 220 -17.63 -0.45 -5.64
CA HIS A 220 -16.85 -0.80 -4.47
C HIS A 220 -17.38 -0.07 -3.24
N GLN A 221 -17.63 -0.82 -2.17
CA GLN A 221 -17.86 -0.31 -0.83
C GLN A 221 -17.00 -1.09 0.17
N PRO A 222 -16.71 -0.55 1.36
CA PRO A 222 -15.99 -1.28 2.39
C PRO A 222 -16.64 -2.65 2.65
N GLY A 223 -15.89 -3.72 2.40
CA GLY A 223 -16.33 -5.11 2.56
C GLY A 223 -17.23 -5.67 1.45
N TRP A 224 -17.53 -4.91 0.38
CA TRP A 224 -18.43 -5.33 -0.69
C TRP A 224 -17.96 -4.90 -2.08
N ASN A 225 -18.07 -5.81 -3.05
CA ASN A 225 -18.02 -5.48 -4.47
C ASN A 225 -19.30 -5.96 -5.17
N ILE A 226 -19.88 -5.11 -6.01
CA ILE A 226 -20.98 -5.48 -6.91
C ILE A 226 -20.48 -5.25 -8.33
N VAL A 227 -20.60 -6.27 -9.19
CA VAL A 227 -20.01 -6.28 -10.53
C VAL A 227 -21.05 -6.67 -11.58
N GLY A 228 -20.89 -6.14 -12.79
CA GLY A 228 -21.72 -6.51 -13.93
C GLY A 228 -21.00 -6.26 -15.25
N ASP A 229 -21.02 -7.26 -16.13
CA ASP A 229 -20.45 -7.15 -17.48
C ASP A 229 -21.48 -7.51 -18.54
N LEU A 230 -21.43 -6.77 -19.66
CA LEU A 230 -22.13 -7.04 -20.90
C LEU A 230 -21.09 -7.35 -21.98
N ALA A 231 -21.15 -8.55 -22.56
CA ALA A 231 -20.27 -9.02 -23.61
C ALA A 231 -21.03 -9.26 -24.92
N MET A 232 -20.41 -8.89 -26.03
CA MET A 232 -20.92 -9.13 -27.38
C MET A 232 -19.81 -9.64 -28.27
N ASP A 233 -20.03 -10.78 -28.92
CA ASP A 233 -19.08 -11.36 -29.86
C ASP A 233 -19.36 -10.92 -31.32
N SER A 234 -18.41 -11.18 -32.23
CA SER A 234 -18.54 -10.87 -33.66
C SER A 234 -19.63 -11.67 -34.39
N ASN A 235 -20.18 -12.70 -33.74
CA ASN A 235 -21.27 -13.52 -34.24
C ASN A 235 -22.64 -13.04 -33.70
N ASN A 236 -22.69 -11.85 -33.08
CA ASN A 236 -23.86 -11.25 -32.44
C ASN A 236 -24.44 -12.06 -31.28
N ASN A 237 -23.65 -12.94 -30.65
CA ASN A 237 -24.03 -13.52 -29.38
C ASN A 237 -23.80 -12.50 -28.26
N MET A 238 -24.80 -12.34 -27.41
CA MET A 238 -24.72 -11.44 -26.27
C MET A 238 -24.74 -12.24 -24.97
N LYS A 239 -23.99 -11.77 -23.98
CA LYS A 239 -23.92 -12.37 -22.65
C LYS A 239 -23.94 -11.26 -21.61
N PHE A 240 -24.84 -11.37 -20.65
CA PHE A 240 -24.90 -10.52 -19.48
C PHE A 240 -24.58 -11.34 -18.23
N VAL A 241 -23.64 -10.85 -17.42
CA VAL A 241 -23.21 -11.48 -16.19
C VAL A 241 -23.16 -10.47 -15.08
N THR A 242 -23.49 -10.89 -13.87
CA THR A 242 -23.40 -10.05 -12.68
C THR A 242 -23.03 -10.89 -11.47
N GLY A 243 -22.39 -10.27 -10.49
CA GLY A 243 -21.95 -10.93 -9.27
C GLY A 243 -21.80 -9.97 -8.10
N ALA A 244 -21.70 -10.55 -6.92
CA ALA A 244 -21.41 -9.84 -5.69
C ALA A 244 -20.33 -10.59 -4.89
N GLU A 245 -19.41 -9.83 -4.31
CA GLU A 245 -18.36 -10.28 -3.41
C GLU A 245 -18.57 -9.62 -2.05
N LYS A 246 -18.58 -10.41 -0.98
CA LYS A 246 -18.60 -9.91 0.38
C LYS A 246 -17.34 -10.37 1.11
N TRP A 247 -16.64 -9.43 1.72
CA TRP A 247 -15.44 -9.65 2.50
C TRP A 247 -15.74 -9.63 4.00
N PHE A 248 -15.01 -10.46 4.73
CA PHE A 248 -15.09 -10.65 6.17
C PHE A 248 -13.68 -10.64 6.76
N MET A 249 -13.60 -10.43 8.08
CA MET A 249 -12.34 -10.45 8.83
C MET A 249 -11.29 -9.49 8.24
N SER A 250 -11.68 -8.22 8.05
CA SER A 250 -10.81 -7.18 7.47
C SER A 250 -10.22 -7.59 6.12
N ASP A 251 -11.11 -8.00 5.20
CA ASP A 251 -10.76 -8.40 3.83
C ASP A 251 -9.90 -9.67 3.69
N THR A 252 -9.94 -10.55 4.71
CA THR A 252 -9.21 -11.83 4.68
C THR A 252 -10.03 -12.95 4.02
N LEU A 253 -11.35 -13.01 4.26
CA LEU A 253 -12.22 -14.06 3.74
C LEU A 253 -13.30 -13.49 2.85
N ALA A 254 -13.57 -14.11 1.71
CA ALA A 254 -14.62 -13.70 0.78
C ALA A 254 -15.64 -14.80 0.55
N VAL A 255 -16.91 -14.39 0.40
CA VAL A 255 -17.98 -15.19 -0.18
C VAL A 255 -18.46 -14.50 -1.45
N ARG A 256 -18.64 -15.28 -2.51
CA ARG A 256 -18.98 -14.79 -3.85
C ARG A 256 -20.19 -15.49 -4.41
N LEU A 257 -21.01 -14.74 -5.12
CA LEU A 257 -22.16 -15.22 -5.87
C LEU A 257 -22.20 -14.55 -7.23
N GLY A 258 -22.65 -15.27 -8.25
CA GLY A 258 -22.76 -14.76 -9.60
C GLY A 258 -23.81 -15.49 -10.42
N VAL A 259 -24.37 -14.78 -11.38
CA VAL A 259 -25.35 -15.29 -12.34
C VAL A 259 -25.03 -14.76 -13.73
N GLY A 260 -25.31 -15.57 -14.74
CA GLY A 260 -25.11 -15.20 -16.13
C GLY A 260 -26.24 -15.69 -17.02
N ILE A 261 -26.63 -14.88 -17.99
CA ILE A 261 -27.62 -15.20 -19.02
C ILE A 261 -27.14 -14.68 -20.38
N GLY A 262 -27.55 -15.33 -21.48
CA GLY A 262 -27.14 -14.91 -22.80
C GLY A 262 -27.70 -15.75 -23.94
N SER A 263 -27.22 -15.46 -25.15
CA SER A 263 -27.53 -16.19 -26.38
C SER A 263 -27.14 -17.69 -26.27
N ARG A 264 -27.61 -18.51 -27.22
CA ARG A 264 -27.28 -19.95 -27.32
C ARG A 264 -27.63 -20.77 -26.06
N LYS A 265 -28.74 -20.41 -25.38
CA LYS A 265 -29.15 -21.01 -24.10
C LYS A 265 -28.04 -20.93 -23.05
N TYR A 266 -27.28 -19.83 -23.04
CA TYR A 266 -26.33 -19.58 -21.97
C TYR A 266 -27.08 -19.16 -20.71
N SER A 267 -27.03 -19.98 -19.67
CA SER A 267 -27.42 -19.56 -18.33
C SER A 267 -26.61 -20.30 -17.28
N ARG A 268 -26.11 -19.58 -16.26
CA ARG A 268 -25.29 -20.17 -15.20
C ARG A 268 -25.50 -19.52 -13.84
N PHE A 269 -25.35 -20.33 -12.80
CA PHE A 269 -25.19 -19.92 -11.43
C PHE A 269 -23.77 -20.23 -10.95
N THR A 270 -23.17 -19.32 -10.19
CA THR A 270 -21.81 -19.46 -9.67
C THR A 270 -21.75 -19.04 -8.20
N THR A 271 -20.90 -19.71 -7.43
CA THR A 271 -20.56 -19.31 -6.06
C THR A 271 -19.10 -19.61 -5.78
N GLY A 272 -18.53 -18.98 -4.76
CA GLY A 272 -17.15 -19.25 -4.39
C GLY A 272 -16.77 -18.71 -3.04
N LEU A 273 -15.63 -19.21 -2.58
CA LEU A 273 -14.97 -18.78 -1.36
C LEU A 273 -13.58 -18.24 -1.71
N GLY A 274 -13.13 -17.25 -0.97
CA GLY A 274 -11.80 -16.67 -1.09
C GLY A 274 -11.12 -16.54 0.25
N TYR A 275 -9.81 -16.73 0.25
CA TYR A 275 -8.91 -16.34 1.32
C TYR A 275 -7.80 -15.49 0.72
N GLU A 276 -7.61 -14.29 1.28
CA GLU A 276 -6.53 -13.38 0.94
C GLU A 276 -5.75 -13.01 2.19
N GLY A 277 -4.60 -13.66 2.37
CA GLY A 277 -3.60 -13.25 3.33
C GLY A 277 -2.64 -12.22 2.75
N GLU A 278 -1.62 -11.85 3.53
CA GLU A 278 -0.61 -10.88 3.07
C GLU A 278 0.13 -11.35 1.80
N ASN A 279 0.52 -12.62 1.78
CA ASN A 279 1.29 -13.21 0.68
C ASN A 279 0.55 -14.35 -0.01
N ALA A 280 -0.41 -15.02 0.64
CA ALA A 280 -1.08 -16.18 0.07
C ALA A 280 -2.51 -15.84 -0.36
N VAL A 281 -2.89 -16.31 -1.54
CA VAL A 281 -4.25 -16.22 -2.08
C VAL A 281 -4.75 -17.63 -2.33
N LEU A 282 -5.95 -17.93 -1.88
CA LEU A 282 -6.67 -19.16 -2.20
C LEU A 282 -8.08 -18.78 -2.64
N SER A 283 -8.56 -19.35 -3.72
CA SER A 283 -9.94 -19.15 -4.16
C SER A 283 -10.50 -20.45 -4.69
N TYR A 284 -11.76 -20.70 -4.35
CA TYR A 284 -12.52 -21.83 -4.84
C TYR A 284 -13.79 -21.31 -5.50
N ALA A 285 -14.12 -21.85 -6.67
CA ALA A 285 -15.36 -21.58 -7.37
C ALA A 285 -16.10 -22.86 -7.67
N PHE A 286 -17.41 -22.78 -7.52
CA PHE A 286 -18.37 -23.74 -8.00
C PHE A 286 -19.26 -23.04 -9.01
N TYR A 287 -19.50 -23.67 -10.15
CA TYR A 287 -20.51 -23.18 -11.07
C TYR A 287 -21.32 -24.28 -11.71
N TYR A 288 -22.57 -23.93 -11.96
CA TYR A 288 -23.60 -24.84 -12.44
C TYR A 288 -24.33 -24.19 -13.62
N PRO A 289 -24.25 -24.76 -14.84
CA PRO A 289 -25.07 -24.35 -15.96
C PRO A 289 -26.54 -24.66 -15.66
N LEU A 290 -27.42 -23.69 -15.86
CA LEU A 290 -28.86 -23.83 -15.63
C LEU A 290 -29.60 -24.29 -16.90
N SER A 291 -28.88 -24.41 -18.02
CA SER A 291 -29.39 -24.88 -19.30
C SER A 291 -28.30 -25.58 -20.12
N GLY A 292 -28.72 -26.49 -21.00
CA GLY A 292 -27.84 -27.22 -21.92
C GLY A 292 -27.45 -28.60 -21.37
N LEU A 293 -26.65 -28.63 -20.32
CA LEU A 293 -26.19 -29.86 -19.67
C LEU A 293 -27.05 -30.16 -18.42
N ASN A 294 -27.44 -31.43 -18.27
CA ASN A 294 -28.20 -31.94 -17.13
C ASN A 294 -27.43 -33.10 -16.48
N GLU A 295 -27.86 -33.52 -15.29
CA GLU A 295 -27.37 -34.74 -14.61
C GLU A 295 -25.87 -34.74 -14.26
N MET A 296 -25.29 -33.56 -14.06
CA MET A 296 -23.90 -33.36 -13.65
C MET A 296 -23.80 -32.74 -12.26
N TYR A 297 -22.66 -32.95 -11.59
CA TYR A 297 -22.37 -32.43 -10.25
C TYR A 297 -21.87 -30.98 -10.24
N GLY A 298 -21.71 -30.35 -11.41
CA GLY A 298 -21.18 -28.99 -11.56
C GLY A 298 -19.69 -28.96 -11.91
N SER A 299 -19.17 -27.76 -12.03
CA SER A 299 -17.74 -27.51 -12.26
C SER A 299 -17.10 -26.97 -10.99
N HIS A 300 -15.89 -27.45 -10.71
CA HIS A 300 -15.11 -27.08 -9.54
C HIS A 300 -13.79 -26.47 -9.97
N GLU A 301 -13.40 -25.38 -9.34
CA GLU A 301 -12.19 -24.67 -9.68
C GLU A 301 -11.47 -24.21 -8.43
N LEU A 302 -10.15 -24.45 -8.40
CA LEU A 302 -9.27 -24.05 -7.33
C LEU A 302 -8.17 -23.17 -7.90
N THR A 303 -7.92 -22.05 -7.24
CA THR A 303 -6.85 -21.12 -7.61
C THR A 303 -6.01 -20.81 -6.39
N MET A 304 -4.69 -20.93 -6.55
CA MET A 304 -3.69 -20.62 -5.55
C MET A 304 -2.80 -19.50 -6.08
N GLY A 305 -2.43 -18.55 -5.22
CA GLY A 305 -1.54 -17.47 -5.59
C GLY A 305 -0.58 -17.08 -4.49
N TYR A 306 0.54 -16.49 -4.89
CA TYR A 306 1.54 -15.94 -3.99
C TYR A 306 1.96 -14.53 -4.43
N ARG A 307 1.90 -13.58 -3.49
CA ARG A 307 2.34 -12.19 -3.65
C ARG A 307 3.72 -12.04 -3.02
N PHE A 308 4.69 -11.58 -3.79
CA PHE A 308 6.06 -11.39 -3.31
C PHE A 308 6.22 -10.03 -2.61
N GLY A 309 7.22 -9.94 -1.72
CA GLY A 309 7.47 -8.75 -0.89
C GLY A 309 6.47 -8.61 0.26
N SER A 310 6.49 -7.47 0.93
CA SER A 310 5.57 -7.14 2.03
C SER A 310 4.48 -6.19 1.56
N SER A 311 3.32 -6.21 2.21
CA SER A 311 2.26 -5.24 1.93
C SER A 311 2.63 -3.83 2.44
N LEU A 312 2.01 -2.79 1.87
CA LEU A 312 2.15 -1.41 2.38
C LEU A 312 1.74 -1.32 3.85
N PHE A 313 0.69 -2.03 4.25
CA PHE A 313 0.21 -2.07 5.64
C PHE A 313 1.25 -2.67 6.58
N THR A 314 1.81 -3.83 6.24
CA THR A 314 2.87 -4.49 7.03
C THR A 314 4.12 -3.63 7.08
N ASN A 315 4.53 -3.03 5.95
CA ASN A 315 5.66 -2.12 5.90
C ASN A 315 5.46 -0.91 6.82
N LYS A 316 4.29 -0.27 6.83
CA LYS A 316 3.97 0.83 7.76
C LYS A 316 4.05 0.40 9.22
N LYS A 317 3.53 -0.80 9.56
CA LYS A 317 3.59 -1.34 10.93
C LYS A 317 5.02 -1.63 11.38
N VAL A 318 5.86 -2.18 10.49
CA VAL A 318 7.28 -2.43 10.77
C VAL A 318 8.05 -1.12 10.86
N ALA A 319 7.77 -0.16 9.97
CA ALA A 319 8.36 1.17 9.98
C ALA A 319 8.08 1.90 11.30
N ALA A 320 6.84 1.87 11.80
CA ALA A 320 6.49 2.46 13.09
C ALA A 320 7.30 1.87 14.25
N ARG A 321 7.42 0.54 14.32
CA ARG A 321 8.23 -0.15 15.36
C ARG A 321 9.72 0.19 15.27
N LEU A 322 10.25 0.31 14.06
CA LEU A 322 11.64 0.72 13.84
C LEU A 322 11.83 2.19 14.19
N TYR A 323 10.84 3.04 13.94
CA TYR A 323 10.86 4.44 14.31
C TYR A 323 10.88 4.63 15.84
N ASP A 324 10.19 3.79 16.61
CA ASP A 324 10.32 3.81 18.08
C ASP A 324 11.77 3.58 18.55
N ALA A 325 12.51 2.70 17.88
CA ALA A 325 13.93 2.50 18.15
C ALA A 325 14.79 3.70 17.73
N VAL A 326 14.44 4.38 16.61
CA VAL A 326 15.09 5.62 16.18
C VAL A 326 14.87 6.74 17.20
N VAL A 327 13.66 6.89 17.73
CA VAL A 327 13.35 7.86 18.78
C VAL A 327 14.18 7.58 20.02
N SER A 328 14.29 6.31 20.43
CA SER A 328 15.15 5.93 21.56
C SER A 328 16.63 6.23 21.32
N ASP A 329 17.15 6.00 20.10
CA ASP A 329 18.53 6.37 19.75
C ASP A 329 18.74 7.90 19.80
N ILE A 330 17.75 8.70 19.37
CA ILE A 330 17.78 10.18 19.47
C ILE A 330 17.83 10.62 20.93
N GLU A 331 16.96 10.06 21.79
CA GLU A 331 16.88 10.42 23.21
C GLU A 331 18.19 10.14 23.96
N ASN A 332 18.91 9.08 23.55
CA ASN A 332 20.20 8.69 24.11
C ASN A 332 21.40 9.41 23.45
N GLY A 333 21.16 10.28 22.47
CA GLY A 333 22.20 11.06 21.79
C GLY A 333 23.00 10.28 20.74
N LEU A 334 22.50 9.15 20.24
CA LEU A 334 23.11 8.34 19.18
C LEU A 334 22.60 8.76 17.79
N TYR A 335 22.84 10.02 17.39
CA TYR A 335 22.19 10.62 16.23
C TYR A 335 22.59 9.98 14.89
N SER A 336 23.84 9.56 14.76
CA SER A 336 24.32 8.90 13.54
C SER A 336 23.66 7.55 13.32
N ARG A 337 23.50 6.78 14.40
CA ARG A 337 22.77 5.51 14.39
C ARG A 337 21.28 5.73 14.11
N ALA A 338 20.67 6.74 14.74
CA ALA A 338 19.29 7.12 14.50
C ALA A 338 19.05 7.49 13.03
N LEU A 339 19.98 8.22 12.39
CA LEU A 339 19.87 8.59 10.97
C LEU A 339 19.89 7.38 10.05
N SER A 340 20.81 6.43 10.29
CA SER A 340 20.86 5.17 9.54
C SER A 340 19.62 4.29 9.78
N GLY A 341 19.09 4.29 11.01
CA GLY A 341 17.82 3.63 11.32
C GLY A 341 16.64 4.25 10.58
N LEU A 342 16.59 5.58 10.52
CA LEU A 342 15.54 6.35 9.84
C LEU A 342 15.56 6.16 8.32
N GLU A 343 16.73 5.99 7.70
CA GLU A 343 16.82 5.62 6.29
C GLU A 343 16.10 4.29 6.00
N LYS A 344 16.24 3.28 6.88
CA LYS A 344 15.50 2.01 6.76
C LYS A 344 14.00 2.19 6.94
N VAL A 345 13.59 3.04 7.88
CA VAL A 345 12.17 3.39 8.09
C VAL A 345 11.59 4.01 6.82
N ARG A 346 12.30 4.95 6.18
CA ARG A 346 11.88 5.58 4.92
C ARG A 346 11.87 4.62 3.73
N GLN A 347 12.77 3.64 3.68
CA GLN A 347 12.71 2.61 2.64
C GLN A 347 11.44 1.76 2.75
N LEU A 348 10.93 1.54 3.96
CA LEU A 348 9.69 0.80 4.18
C LEU A 348 8.44 1.67 3.98
N SER A 349 8.50 2.95 4.36
CA SER A 349 7.38 3.88 4.25
C SER A 349 7.85 5.24 3.69
N PRO A 350 8.05 5.34 2.36
CA PRO A 350 8.59 6.56 1.74
C PRO A 350 7.62 7.73 1.75
N ASP A 351 6.31 7.46 1.78
CA ASP A 351 5.25 8.47 1.63
C ASP A 351 4.85 9.16 2.95
N ASP A 352 5.52 8.85 4.08
CA ASP A 352 5.16 9.43 5.37
C ASP A 352 5.93 10.75 5.63
N PRO A 353 5.25 11.91 5.65
CA PRO A 353 5.90 13.20 5.80
C PRO A 353 6.58 13.37 7.17
N ALA A 354 6.15 12.63 8.20
CA ALA A 354 6.77 12.72 9.52
C ALA A 354 8.22 12.21 9.52
N TYR A 355 8.49 11.14 8.77
CA TYR A 355 9.84 10.57 8.67
C TYR A 355 10.76 11.47 7.83
N GLU A 356 10.23 12.11 6.79
CA GLU A 356 10.98 13.08 5.99
C GLU A 356 11.37 14.31 6.84
N ALA A 357 10.42 14.90 7.56
CA ALA A 357 10.69 16.02 8.46
C ALA A 357 11.72 15.66 9.54
N THR A 358 11.62 14.46 10.12
CA THR A 358 12.60 13.95 11.09
C THR A 358 13.99 13.83 10.46
N GLN A 359 14.08 13.33 9.21
CA GLN A 359 15.38 13.14 8.56
C GLN A 359 16.07 14.46 8.25
N VAL A 360 15.33 15.46 7.77
CA VAL A 360 15.90 16.80 7.49
C VAL A 360 16.55 17.37 8.75
N LYS A 361 15.82 17.37 9.86
CA LYS A 361 16.30 17.87 11.15
C LYS A 361 17.47 17.05 11.71
N LEU A 362 17.35 15.72 11.65
CA LEU A 362 18.39 14.82 12.16
C LEU A 362 19.68 14.91 11.33
N SER A 363 19.56 15.07 10.01
CA SER A 363 20.71 15.27 9.11
C SER A 363 21.44 16.57 9.46
N LEU A 364 20.70 17.66 9.73
CA LEU A 364 21.29 18.91 10.18
C LEU A 364 22.08 18.73 11.48
N VAL A 365 21.54 18.00 12.47
CA VAL A 365 22.22 17.73 13.74
C VAL A 365 23.49 16.91 13.52
N VAL A 366 23.40 15.79 12.79
CA VAL A 366 24.52 14.84 12.56
C VAL A 366 25.71 15.50 11.85
N VAL A 367 25.45 16.48 10.96
CA VAL A 367 26.52 17.25 10.29
C VAL A 367 27.46 17.94 11.28
N TYR A 368 26.93 18.42 12.41
CA TYR A 368 27.72 19.14 13.41
C TYR A 368 28.11 18.25 14.60
N ILE A 369 27.15 17.49 15.13
CA ILE A 369 27.31 16.64 16.31
C ILE A 369 26.80 15.24 15.96
N PRO A 370 27.71 14.31 15.58
CA PRO A 370 27.34 12.95 15.19
C PRO A 370 26.73 12.14 16.34
N ASP A 371 27.26 12.26 17.55
CA ASP A 371 26.79 11.58 18.76
C ASP A 371 27.10 12.43 20.01
N SER A 372 26.25 12.35 21.04
CA SER A 372 26.37 13.05 22.33
C SER A 372 25.86 12.18 23.48
N THR A 373 26.62 11.15 23.83
CA THR A 373 26.26 10.12 24.82
C THR A 373 26.82 10.37 26.22
N GLY A 374 27.61 11.43 26.43
CA GLY A 374 28.27 11.70 27.71
C GLY A 374 27.29 12.01 28.86
N GLU A 375 27.74 11.79 30.10
CA GLU A 375 26.99 12.11 31.32
C GLU A 375 27.15 13.58 31.76
N GLU A 376 28.05 14.31 31.11
CA GLU A 376 28.34 15.72 31.37
C GLU A 376 27.09 16.59 31.15
N LYS A 377 26.98 17.69 31.92
CA LYS A 377 25.88 18.66 31.80
C LYS A 377 25.76 19.22 30.38
N GLU A 378 26.89 19.41 29.67
CA GLU A 378 26.91 19.82 28.27
C GLU A 378 26.17 18.79 27.39
N ALA A 379 26.57 17.52 27.45
CA ALA A 379 25.96 16.45 26.65
C ALA A 379 24.47 16.26 26.99
N ALA A 380 24.08 16.35 28.26
CA ALA A 380 22.68 16.28 28.67
C ALA A 380 21.84 17.45 28.12
N ALA A 381 22.40 18.67 28.11
CA ALA A 381 21.75 19.84 27.54
C ALA A 381 21.65 19.76 26.00
N ILE A 382 22.68 19.22 25.32
CA ILE A 382 22.64 18.92 23.88
C ILE A 382 21.51 17.95 23.57
N ARG A 383 21.44 16.80 24.26
CA ARG A 383 20.37 15.81 24.08
C ARG A 383 18.99 16.42 24.30
N SER A 384 18.82 17.17 25.39
CA SER A 384 17.54 17.83 25.70
C SER A 384 17.13 18.84 24.61
N GLY A 385 18.07 19.64 24.12
CA GLY A 385 17.83 20.60 23.04
C GLY A 385 17.47 19.92 21.72
N VAL A 386 18.23 18.91 21.31
CA VAL A 386 17.96 18.13 20.09
C VAL A 386 16.60 17.43 20.15
N ASN A 387 16.24 16.84 21.30
CA ASN A 387 14.93 16.23 21.51
C ASN A 387 13.79 17.24 21.29
N LYS A 388 13.93 18.48 21.80
CA LYS A 388 12.93 19.53 21.58
C LYS A 388 12.79 19.91 20.11
N TYR A 389 13.90 19.96 19.38
CA TYR A 389 13.89 20.30 17.96
C TYR A 389 13.29 19.19 17.09
N ILE A 390 13.70 17.94 17.29
CA ILE A 390 13.31 16.82 16.44
C ILE A 390 11.93 16.27 16.84
N LEU A 391 11.73 15.96 18.13
CA LEU A 391 10.53 15.26 18.62
C LEU A 391 9.38 16.19 18.98
N SER A 392 9.67 17.42 19.44
CA SER A 392 8.65 18.38 19.89
C SER A 392 8.42 19.57 18.93
N ASP A 393 9.20 19.68 17.85
CA ASP A 393 9.17 20.81 16.91
C ASP A 393 9.31 22.20 17.57
N ASP A 394 10.02 22.28 18.71
CA ASP A 394 10.24 23.52 19.45
C ASP A 394 11.67 24.03 19.24
N ALA A 395 11.86 24.75 18.14
CA ALA A 395 13.15 25.35 17.80
C ALA A 395 13.60 26.44 18.79
N LYS A 396 12.66 27.14 19.44
CA LYS A 396 13.00 28.22 20.38
C LYS A 396 13.61 27.64 21.65
N GLU A 397 12.96 26.64 22.24
CA GLU A 397 13.49 25.98 23.44
C GLU A 397 14.75 25.19 23.13
N CYS A 398 14.85 24.58 21.94
CA CYS A 398 16.09 23.97 21.46
C CYS A 398 17.26 24.97 21.45
N VAL A 399 17.11 26.11 20.77
CA VAL A 399 18.18 27.12 20.67
C VAL A 399 18.61 27.58 22.07
N LYS A 400 17.65 27.79 22.98
CA LYS A 400 17.94 28.16 24.37
C LYS A 400 18.75 27.09 25.12
N LEU A 401 18.38 25.83 25.03
CA LEU A 401 19.10 24.71 25.67
C LEU A 401 20.49 24.48 25.07
N LEU A 402 20.62 24.58 23.74
CA LEU A 402 21.91 24.42 23.07
C LEU A 402 22.85 25.61 23.33
N ARG A 403 22.32 26.82 23.50
CA ARG A 403 23.10 27.98 23.96
C ARG A 403 23.60 27.79 25.38
N TYR A 404 22.78 27.22 26.25
CA TYR A 404 23.24 26.82 27.58
C TYR A 404 24.36 25.79 27.50
N ALA A 405 24.21 24.73 26.69
CA ALA A 405 25.27 23.75 26.46
C ALA A 405 26.58 24.40 25.96
N TYR A 406 26.49 25.32 25.00
CA TYR A 406 27.66 26.06 24.50
C TYR A 406 28.31 26.94 25.58
N SER A 407 27.51 27.52 26.49
CA SER A 407 28.05 28.31 27.60
C SER A 407 28.81 27.48 28.64
N LEU A 408 28.55 26.18 28.72
CA LEU A 408 29.33 25.25 29.56
C LEU A 408 30.69 24.89 28.91
N ASN A 409 30.79 24.98 27.58
CA ASN A 409 32.02 24.69 26.83
C ASN A 409 32.15 25.58 25.59
N ALA A 410 32.63 26.81 25.80
CA ALA A 410 32.72 27.84 24.76
C ALA A 410 33.67 27.50 23.59
N ASN A 411 34.49 26.45 23.73
CA ASN A 411 35.41 25.99 22.69
C ASN A 411 34.74 25.07 21.66
N ASN A 412 33.51 24.63 21.90
CA ASN A 412 32.78 23.75 20.99
C ASN A 412 32.20 24.52 19.80
N GLU A 413 33.05 24.86 18.83
CA GLU A 413 32.65 25.65 17.66
C GLU A 413 31.63 24.92 16.77
N LYS A 414 31.65 23.58 16.76
CA LYS A 414 30.65 22.78 16.04
C LYS A 414 29.25 22.97 16.62
N LEU A 415 29.13 22.97 17.95
CA LEU A 415 27.86 23.26 18.64
C LEU A 415 27.37 24.69 18.34
N ASN A 416 28.27 25.67 18.36
CA ASN A 416 27.93 27.06 18.03
C ASN A 416 27.40 27.20 16.58
N GLN A 417 28.03 26.51 15.64
CA GLN A 417 27.59 26.47 14.24
C GLN A 417 26.23 25.78 14.09
N MET A 418 26.00 24.67 14.79
CA MET A 418 24.72 23.97 14.81
C MET A 418 23.59 24.88 15.31
N VAL A 419 23.83 25.61 16.41
CA VAL A 419 22.86 26.56 16.97
C VAL A 419 22.51 27.66 15.96
N LYS A 420 23.51 28.25 15.33
CA LYS A 420 23.31 29.30 14.31
C LYS A 420 22.52 28.78 13.11
N ALA A 421 22.80 27.55 12.67
CA ALA A 421 22.09 26.92 11.57
C ALA A 421 20.61 26.69 11.92
N ILE A 422 20.32 26.05 13.06
CA ILE A 422 18.95 25.79 13.53
C ILE A 422 18.18 27.11 13.73
N ALA A 423 18.80 28.11 14.35
CA ALA A 423 18.16 29.40 14.59
C ALA A 423 17.83 30.14 13.28
N LYS A 424 18.75 30.12 12.31
CA LYS A 424 18.56 30.73 10.99
C LYS A 424 17.42 30.06 10.22
N GLU A 425 17.38 28.73 10.19
CA GLU A 425 16.34 27.97 9.47
C GLU A 425 14.95 28.19 10.07
N ASN A 426 14.87 28.42 11.38
CA ASN A 426 13.60 28.56 12.12
C ASN A 426 13.26 30.01 12.49
N ASN A 427 13.97 31.00 11.94
CA ASN A 427 13.80 32.44 12.24
C ASN A 427 13.82 32.77 13.75
N VAL A 428 14.67 32.08 14.52
CA VAL A 428 14.84 32.33 15.95
C VAL A 428 15.96 33.34 16.15
N VAL A 429 15.68 34.41 16.89
CA VAL A 429 16.69 35.42 17.25
C VAL A 429 17.58 34.87 18.35
N ILE A 430 18.90 34.89 18.13
CA ILE A 430 19.89 34.52 19.14
C ILE A 430 20.24 35.76 19.96
N GLU A 431 20.06 35.71 21.27
CA GLU A 431 20.60 36.72 22.19
C GLU A 431 22.12 36.47 22.36
N ASP A 432 22.94 37.49 22.13
CA ASP A 432 24.39 37.42 22.33
C ASP A 432 24.70 37.25 23.83
N ALA A 433 25.31 36.12 24.19
CA ALA A 433 25.74 35.83 25.55
C ALA A 433 27.16 36.34 25.78
N ALA A 434 27.41 36.95 26.94
CA ALA A 434 28.72 37.44 27.32
C ALA A 434 29.67 36.26 27.61
N THR A 435 30.87 36.30 27.04
CA THR A 435 31.80 35.18 26.80
C THR A 435 32.37 34.46 28.03
N ASN A 436 32.06 34.90 29.26
CA ASN A 436 32.74 34.44 30.49
C ASN A 436 31.81 33.82 31.55
N TRP A 437 30.50 33.76 31.33
CA TRP A 437 29.52 33.26 32.29
C TRP A 437 28.64 32.20 31.63
N ASN A 438 28.21 31.17 32.36
CA ASN A 438 27.22 30.26 31.80
C ASN A 438 25.86 30.99 31.63
N LEU A 439 24.99 30.55 30.72
CA LEU A 439 23.77 31.30 30.37
C LEU A 439 22.83 31.46 31.58
N ALA A 440 22.72 30.45 32.45
CA ALA A 440 21.91 30.52 33.66
C ALA A 440 22.48 31.55 34.66
N GLU A 441 23.80 31.56 34.86
CA GLU A 441 24.53 32.54 35.67
C GLU A 441 24.40 33.96 35.12
N GLN A 442 24.43 34.13 33.80
CA GLN A 442 24.20 35.42 33.16
C GLN A 442 22.78 35.93 33.44
N LYS A 443 21.77 35.07 33.30
CA LYS A 443 20.36 35.41 33.59
C LYS A 443 20.17 35.76 35.06
N VAL A 444 20.79 34.97 35.95
CA VAL A 444 20.85 35.25 37.39
C VAL A 444 21.50 36.62 37.62
N TYR A 445 22.67 36.90 37.05
CA TYR A 445 23.37 38.18 37.20
C TYR A 445 22.53 39.38 36.71
N GLN A 446 21.92 39.27 35.52
CA GLN A 446 21.01 40.28 34.98
C GLN A 446 19.80 40.51 35.90
N ALA A 447 19.30 39.45 36.55
CA ALA A 447 18.24 39.60 37.55
C ALA A 447 18.70 40.47 38.73
N LEU A 448 19.98 40.45 39.13
CA LEU A 448 20.50 41.37 40.17
C LEU A 448 20.31 42.83 39.76
N GLU A 449 20.70 43.13 38.52
CA GLU A 449 20.70 44.49 38.02
C GLU A 449 19.26 44.99 37.92
N ARG A 450 18.33 44.15 37.46
CA ARG A 450 16.90 44.47 37.47
C ARG A 450 16.33 44.66 38.87
N ILE A 451 16.79 43.90 39.86
CA ILE A 451 16.45 44.11 41.28
C ILE A 451 16.93 45.49 41.74
N LYS A 452 18.18 45.87 41.43
CA LYS A 452 18.75 47.18 41.78
C LYS A 452 17.99 48.32 41.10
N GLU A 453 17.57 48.13 39.85
CA GLU A 453 16.72 49.07 39.09
C GLU A 453 15.24 49.09 39.54
N LYS A 454 14.86 48.29 40.55
CA LYS A 454 13.47 48.10 41.04
C LYS A 454 12.50 47.54 39.99
N LYS A 455 13.00 46.92 38.92
CA LYS A 455 12.21 46.20 37.91
C LYS A 455 11.97 44.75 38.34
N TYR A 456 11.14 44.58 39.37
CA TYR A 456 10.97 43.29 40.05
C TYR A 456 10.39 42.19 39.15
N TYR A 457 9.40 42.49 38.32
CA TYR A 457 8.81 41.49 37.41
C TYR A 457 9.79 40.98 36.34
N ASP A 458 10.65 41.87 35.81
CA ASP A 458 11.73 41.46 34.90
C ASP A 458 12.72 40.52 35.61
N ALA A 459 13.05 40.81 36.88
CA ALA A 459 13.92 39.97 37.69
C ALA A 459 13.32 38.59 37.98
N VAL A 460 12.00 38.50 38.24
CA VAL A 460 11.29 37.22 38.36
C VAL A 460 11.45 36.41 37.08
N ARG A 461 11.11 37.00 35.93
CA ARG A 461 11.20 36.32 34.63
C ARG A 461 12.61 35.78 34.36
N LEU A 462 13.65 36.59 34.59
CA LEU A 462 15.04 36.17 34.38
C LEU A 462 15.47 35.04 35.31
N CYS A 463 15.00 35.03 36.56
CA CYS A 463 15.31 33.93 37.48
C CYS A 463 14.53 32.64 37.13
N GLU A 464 13.28 32.75 36.68
CA GLU A 464 12.50 31.62 36.18
C GLU A 464 13.13 31.04 34.90
N GLU A 465 13.63 31.89 33.99
CA GLU A 465 14.43 31.46 32.84
C GLU A 465 15.70 30.71 33.27
N ALA A 466 16.42 31.22 34.28
CA ALA A 466 17.60 30.54 34.82
C ALA A 466 17.25 29.16 35.42
N LEU A 467 16.14 29.05 36.17
CA LEU A 467 15.66 27.79 36.72
C LEU A 467 15.15 26.81 35.66
N SER A 468 14.66 27.31 34.52
CA SER A 468 14.28 26.44 33.40
C SER A 468 15.50 25.81 32.70
N LEU A 469 16.68 26.44 32.80
CA LEU A 469 17.96 25.90 32.32
C LEU A 469 18.63 25.03 33.37
N GLU A 470 18.65 25.49 34.62
CA GLU A 470 19.25 24.82 35.78
C GLU A 470 18.23 24.75 36.93
N PRO A 471 17.45 23.65 37.02
CA PRO A 471 16.40 23.50 38.04
C PRO A 471 16.89 23.59 39.48
N ASP A 472 18.19 23.32 39.71
CA ASP A 472 18.84 23.31 41.02
C ASP A 472 19.70 24.56 41.27
N ASN A 473 19.51 25.64 40.49
CA ASN A 473 20.31 26.87 40.65
C ASN A 473 19.95 27.59 41.96
N VAL A 474 20.79 27.42 42.97
CA VAL A 474 20.66 28.00 44.32
C VAL A 474 20.53 29.53 44.26
N ILE A 475 21.32 30.19 43.40
CA ILE A 475 21.35 31.64 43.32
C ILE A 475 20.03 32.18 42.73
N ALA A 476 19.44 31.51 41.74
CA ALA A 476 18.15 31.88 41.17
C ALA A 476 17.02 31.78 42.22
N TYR A 477 16.97 30.70 43.01
CA TYR A 477 16.00 30.59 44.11
C TYR A 477 16.20 31.65 45.19
N LYS A 478 17.45 31.95 45.56
CA LYS A 478 17.77 33.04 46.51
C LYS A 478 17.23 34.39 46.00
N ARG A 479 17.44 34.68 44.72
CA ARG A 479 17.00 35.94 44.10
C ARG A 479 15.49 36.01 43.93
N LEU A 480 14.82 34.93 43.53
CA LEU A 480 13.36 34.87 43.50
C LEU A 480 12.76 35.11 44.88
N GLY A 481 13.32 34.48 45.92
CA GLY A 481 12.87 34.71 47.29
C GLY A 481 12.98 36.19 47.69
N SER A 482 14.10 36.83 47.39
CA SER A 482 14.32 38.25 47.65
C SER A 482 13.41 39.16 46.83
N VAL A 483 13.15 38.84 45.56
CA VAL A 483 12.25 39.61 44.69
C VAL A 483 10.81 39.52 45.16
N PHE A 484 10.33 38.31 45.47
CA PHE A 484 8.96 38.13 45.98
C PHE A 484 8.76 38.79 47.34
N TYR A 485 9.79 38.80 48.20
CA TYR A 485 9.77 39.56 49.44
C TYR A 485 9.61 41.07 49.19
N LEU A 486 10.34 41.62 48.22
CA LEU A 486 10.21 43.03 47.81
C LEU A 486 8.84 43.33 47.17
N LEU A 487 8.25 42.37 46.46
CA LEU A 487 6.88 42.43 45.93
C LEU A 487 5.80 42.21 46.99
N LYS A 488 6.17 41.94 48.26
CA LYS A 488 5.29 41.63 49.39
C LYS A 488 4.49 40.31 49.24
N ASP A 489 4.89 39.44 48.32
CA ASP A 489 4.33 38.08 48.18
C ASP A 489 5.13 37.12 49.09
N MET A 490 4.81 37.17 50.39
CA MET A 490 5.57 36.47 51.43
C MET A 490 5.53 34.93 51.28
N GLU A 491 4.42 34.40 50.76
CA GLU A 491 4.26 32.96 50.52
C GLU A 491 5.24 32.46 49.46
N LYS A 492 5.31 33.14 48.30
CA LYS A 492 6.27 32.78 47.25
C LYS A 492 7.71 33.05 47.65
N ALA A 493 7.96 34.12 48.42
CA ALA A 493 9.28 34.41 48.95
C ALA A 493 9.80 33.25 49.80
N LYS A 494 8.97 32.81 50.75
CA LYS A 494 9.27 31.69 51.64
C LYS A 494 9.50 30.39 50.89
N LYS A 495 8.63 30.06 49.93
CA LYS A 495 8.77 28.84 49.12
C LYS A 495 10.12 28.77 48.40
N ASN A 496 10.52 29.85 47.71
CA ASN A 496 11.77 29.87 46.95
C ASN A 496 13.01 29.86 47.86
N TRP A 497 13.01 30.62 48.95
CA TRP A 497 14.11 30.59 49.91
C TRP A 497 14.27 29.25 50.62
N LEU A 498 13.18 28.56 50.95
CA LEU A 498 13.24 27.20 51.49
C LEU A 498 13.89 26.24 50.49
N LYS A 499 13.58 26.36 49.19
CA LYS A 499 14.21 25.54 48.16
C LYS A 499 15.70 25.83 48.01
N ALA A 500 16.12 27.09 48.10
CA ALA A 500 17.54 27.45 48.16
C ALA A 500 18.26 26.83 49.36
N ILE A 501 17.64 26.85 50.56
CA ILE A 501 18.19 26.24 51.78
C ILE A 501 18.32 24.72 51.64
N GLU A 502 17.34 24.07 51.01
CA GLU A 502 17.35 22.63 50.76
C GLU A 502 18.51 22.23 49.83
N LEU A 503 18.74 23.01 48.78
CA LEU A 503 19.76 22.73 47.76
C LEU A 503 21.19 23.04 48.23
N ALA A 504 21.38 24.10 49.03
CA ALA A 504 22.70 24.45 49.60
C ALA A 504 22.58 24.96 51.04
N PRO A 505 22.56 24.06 52.04
CA PRO A 505 22.35 24.43 53.45
C PRO A 505 23.45 25.30 54.06
N GLU A 506 24.66 25.26 53.50
CA GLU A 506 25.87 25.94 54.00
C GLU A 506 26.23 27.22 53.22
N ASP A 507 25.38 27.67 52.30
CA ASP A 507 25.64 28.89 51.55
C ASP A 507 25.69 30.13 52.47
N ALA A 508 26.62 31.06 52.17
CA ALA A 508 26.96 32.19 53.03
C ALA A 508 25.79 33.15 53.33
N ASP A 509 24.78 33.21 52.46
CA ASP A 509 23.63 34.09 52.64
C ASP A 509 22.46 33.40 53.37
N ILE A 510 22.53 32.08 53.58
CA ILE A 510 21.49 31.27 54.24
C ILE A 510 21.17 31.73 55.67
N PRO A 511 22.15 32.12 56.52
CA PRO A 511 21.85 32.64 57.85
C PRO A 511 20.94 33.87 57.83
N GLN A 512 21.18 34.82 56.92
CA GLN A 512 20.34 36.01 56.75
C GLN A 512 18.95 35.66 56.24
N ILE A 513 18.86 34.74 55.28
CA ILE A 513 17.57 34.27 54.76
C ILE A 513 16.73 33.59 55.87
N ARG A 514 17.36 32.79 56.73
CA ARG A 514 16.68 32.15 57.88
C ARG A 514 16.15 33.17 58.89
N GLU A 515 16.90 34.24 59.16
CA GLU A 515 16.46 35.32 60.05
C GLU A 515 15.23 36.05 59.49
N ILE A 516 15.21 36.33 58.18
CA ILE A 516 14.07 36.97 57.51
C ILE A 516 12.85 36.04 57.52
N LEU A 517 13.04 34.73 57.26
CA LEU A 517 11.97 33.73 57.31
C LEU A 517 11.32 33.59 58.71
N GLN A 518 12.09 33.80 59.79
CA GLN A 518 11.54 33.83 61.15
C GLN A 518 10.69 35.07 61.41
N LYS A 519 11.05 36.22 60.86
CA LYS A 519 10.28 37.47 60.96
C LYS A 519 8.98 37.44 60.15
N ILE A 520 8.93 36.68 59.05
CA ILE A 520 7.71 36.47 58.24
C ILE A 520 6.69 35.54 58.95
N LYS A 521 7.13 34.74 59.93
CA LYS A 521 6.27 33.83 60.71
C LYS A 521 5.53 34.53 61.87
N GLN A 522 5.93 35.75 62.24
CA GLN A 522 5.26 36.60 63.23
C GLN A 522 4.31 37.56 62.51
#